data_AF-A0A2W5FSZ5-F1
#
_entry.id   AF-A0A2W5FSZ5-F1
#
_cell.length_a   1.000
_cell.length_b   1.000
_cell.length_c   1.000
_cell.angle_alpha   90.00
_cell.angle_beta   90.00
_cell.angle_gamma   90.00
#
_symmetry.space_group_name_H-M   'P 1'
#
loop_
_entity.id
_entity.type
_entity.pdbx_description
1 polymer ?
#
loop_
_entity_poly.entity_id
_entity_poly.type
_entity_poly.pdbx_seq_one_letter_code
_entity_poly.pdbx_strand_id
1 'polypeptide(L)'
;MRIRPSKAALHAAHGLLKKISADNLPVALRLKNSIFRLAKEFEQAHSHAPNIEELESDLFSRLTRDGKIRHYFNAVAAVEMKYPELYQLHCKRTVGHHRSTLHDIISGNISSIEEWIHQPEGKQYDKIYDKLKFHLLRYHTDACERILEHAQNVLNDPQYQGLVMAASRLAKTECEFVPALNFEDWLLEDDDKFYMDKFTAFADKLSVPVKYVYGMEDYLEFDKETLPFSLDCQLKIRDFLSYEIEDISELNRHASFASLLFGDYRSFTTYCQRWPNFFREELYFHHNLKNQNHFYDQNINYRQWGETLLKFGPQMLYYLDLFPDIGEMPRLKSGEINLKKTKGQIYDYLLATTPPEDAIFSDLRRFCFDNQLDNESYEGAKYLLSKCANLPNTSVEIPEISVDGENFGMPGYNFKMLSYEDYRVFFPGKFTGCCEKLYDHCRNSVIHSYMTRESGFYVLTDPSDRIIAHSWTWRSNEGYLVFDGFEAPQNDRRVTNKLIRNILDAFCEKLTDPRYADFDIFALVLGESGKGLRPHDSLPKLENITTIEGNISDWYSPEDAQILGEIEGYLGYSSSFSIFRLNPSYAANMDLAGPEPKPPGE
;
A
#
# COMPACT_ATOMS: atom_id res chain seq x y z
N MET A 1 39.65 30.99 1.78
CA MET A 1 39.22 29.90 2.69
C MET A 1 38.57 28.79 1.85
N ARG A 2 38.90 27.51 2.07
CA ARG A 2 38.17 26.39 1.46
C ARG A 2 37.07 25.93 2.43
N ILE A 3 35.82 26.23 2.10
CA ILE A 3 34.66 25.75 2.86
C ILE A 3 34.53 24.24 2.61
N ARG A 4 34.50 23.42 3.67
CA ARG A 4 34.19 21.99 3.55
C ARG A 4 32.66 21.82 3.54
N PRO A 5 32.10 20.94 2.69
CA PRO A 5 30.66 20.64 2.73
C PRO A 5 30.29 19.98 4.06
N SER A 6 29.05 20.20 4.51
CA SER A 6 28.55 19.64 5.77
C SER A 6 28.39 18.12 5.69
N LYS A 7 28.49 17.44 6.85
CA LYS A 7 28.36 15.98 6.97
C LYS A 7 26.99 15.48 6.45
N ALA A 8 25.94 16.28 6.63
CA ALA A 8 24.60 16.00 6.11
C ALA A 8 24.53 15.99 4.57
N ALA A 9 25.12 17.00 3.90
CA ALA A 9 25.17 17.04 2.44
C ALA A 9 25.98 15.88 1.84
N LEU A 10 27.03 15.44 2.55
CA LEU A 10 27.79 14.24 2.18
C LEU A 10 26.97 12.96 2.35
N HIS A 11 26.20 12.80 3.44
CA HIS A 11 25.31 11.65 3.63
C HIS A 11 24.16 11.61 2.61
N ALA A 12 23.48 12.72 2.34
CA ALA A 12 22.39 12.78 1.36
C ALA A 12 22.88 12.39 -0.05
N ALA A 13 24.05 12.92 -0.46
CA ALA A 13 24.68 12.51 -1.72
C ALA A 13 25.05 11.01 -1.73
N HIS A 14 25.53 10.45 -0.61
CA HIS A 14 25.88 9.03 -0.51
C HIS A 14 24.64 8.12 -0.59
N GLY A 15 23.52 8.52 0.02
CA GLY A 15 22.24 7.81 -0.06
C GLY A 15 21.65 7.80 -1.47
N LEU A 16 21.75 8.93 -2.19
CA LEU A 16 21.34 8.99 -3.60
C LEU A 16 22.21 8.10 -4.50
N LEU A 17 23.53 8.08 -4.27
CA LEU A 17 24.47 7.25 -5.02
C LEU A 17 24.28 5.75 -4.79
N LYS A 18 23.79 5.33 -3.61
CA LYS A 18 23.46 3.92 -3.32
C LYS A 18 22.21 3.40 -4.03
N LYS A 19 21.33 4.28 -4.54
CA LYS A 19 20.08 3.91 -5.24
C LYS A 19 20.23 3.83 -6.77
N ILE A 20 21.42 4.12 -7.30
CA ILE A 20 21.75 3.97 -8.73
C ILE A 20 22.59 2.70 -8.87
N SER A 21 22.29 1.83 -9.83
CA SER A 21 23.08 0.59 -10.02
C SER A 21 24.55 0.93 -10.32
N ALA A 22 25.45 -0.01 -10.02
CA ALA A 22 26.89 0.18 -10.23
C ALA A 22 27.25 0.57 -11.67
N ASP A 23 26.41 0.20 -12.63
CA ASP A 23 26.61 0.36 -14.07
C ASP A 23 26.41 1.80 -14.56
N ASN A 24 25.74 2.66 -13.76
CA ASN A 24 25.35 4.02 -14.17
C ASN A 24 26.10 5.16 -13.44
N LEU A 25 27.33 4.88 -12.99
CA LEU A 25 28.23 5.84 -12.36
C LEU A 25 28.41 7.20 -13.12
N PRO A 26 28.45 7.27 -14.47
CA PRO A 26 28.56 8.54 -15.19
C PRO A 26 27.30 9.41 -15.08
N VAL A 27 26.10 8.82 -14.99
CA VAL A 27 24.84 9.54 -14.76
C VAL A 27 24.82 10.07 -13.32
N ALA A 28 25.18 9.22 -12.37
CA ALA A 28 25.27 9.56 -10.95
C ALA A 28 26.20 10.76 -10.67
N LEU A 29 27.37 10.81 -11.32
CA LEU A 29 28.32 11.93 -11.23
C LEU A 29 27.80 13.22 -11.89
N ARG A 30 27.06 13.12 -13.00
CA ARG A 30 26.43 14.29 -13.66
C ARG A 30 25.32 14.87 -12.79
N LEU A 31 24.44 14.03 -12.23
CA LEU A 31 23.35 14.43 -11.34
C LEU A 31 23.88 15.17 -10.09
N LYS A 32 24.91 14.62 -9.45
CA LYS A 32 25.63 15.23 -8.33
C LYS A 32 26.11 16.66 -8.66
N ASN A 33 26.75 16.85 -9.81
CA ASN A 33 27.27 18.17 -10.20
C ASN A 33 26.15 19.18 -10.50
N SER A 34 25.03 18.76 -11.11
CA SER A 34 23.85 19.61 -11.32
C SER A 34 23.21 20.05 -10.01
N ILE A 35 23.07 19.15 -9.04
CA ILE A 35 22.53 19.46 -7.69
C ILE A 35 23.45 20.47 -6.97
N PHE A 36 24.78 20.26 -7.00
CA PHE A 36 25.72 21.21 -6.41
C PHE A 36 25.71 22.59 -7.08
N ARG A 37 25.46 22.67 -8.40
CA ARG A 37 25.33 23.94 -9.10
C ARG A 37 24.04 24.67 -8.68
N LEU A 38 22.90 24.00 -8.71
CA LEU A 38 21.60 24.57 -8.34
C LEU A 38 21.57 25.05 -6.88
N ALA A 39 22.13 24.27 -5.94
CA ALA A 39 22.23 24.69 -4.54
C ALA A 39 23.03 26.00 -4.37
N LYS A 40 24.09 26.18 -5.17
CA LYS A 40 24.93 27.39 -5.15
C LYS A 40 24.23 28.59 -5.82
N GLU A 41 23.51 28.36 -6.91
CA GLU A 41 22.69 29.39 -7.57
C GLU A 41 21.57 29.86 -6.62
N PHE A 42 20.94 28.95 -5.88
CA PHE A 42 19.94 29.26 -4.86
C PHE A 42 20.52 30.08 -3.69
N GLU A 43 21.69 29.71 -3.16
CA GLU A 43 22.39 30.49 -2.13
C GLU A 43 22.81 31.89 -2.60
N GLN A 44 23.10 32.07 -3.90
CA GLN A 44 23.37 33.37 -4.49
C GLN A 44 22.11 34.21 -4.71
N ALA A 45 20.98 33.61 -5.09
CA ALA A 45 19.72 34.30 -5.26
C ALA A 45 19.12 34.75 -3.92
N HIS A 46 19.20 33.89 -2.89
CA HIS A 46 18.71 34.20 -1.54
C HIS A 46 19.41 35.41 -0.89
N SER A 47 20.65 35.72 -1.25
CA SER A 47 21.35 36.92 -0.74
C SER A 47 20.90 38.24 -1.40
N HIS A 48 19.97 38.20 -2.35
CA HIS A 48 19.50 39.37 -3.12
C HIS A 48 17.97 39.58 -3.10
N ALA A 49 17.18 38.65 -2.55
CA ALA A 49 15.70 38.72 -2.54
C ALA A 49 15.14 38.78 -1.10
N PRO A 50 14.28 39.76 -0.76
CA PRO A 50 13.80 39.95 0.61
C PRO A 50 12.62 39.04 1.03
N ASN A 51 11.96 38.33 0.10
CA ASN A 51 10.97 37.31 0.43
C ASN A 51 11.08 36.05 -0.46
N ILE A 52 10.42 34.97 -0.04
CA ILE A 52 10.46 33.65 -0.71
C ILE A 52 9.61 33.64 -2.00
N GLU A 53 8.54 34.42 -2.06
CA GLU A 53 7.57 34.42 -3.16
C GLU A 53 8.16 35.02 -4.45
N GLU A 54 8.95 36.09 -4.35
CA GLU A 54 9.74 36.62 -5.48
C GLU A 54 10.82 35.63 -5.94
N LEU A 55 11.47 34.94 -4.99
CA LEU A 55 12.51 33.95 -5.26
C LEU A 55 11.96 32.74 -6.04
N GLU A 56 10.81 32.21 -5.62
CA GLU A 56 10.13 31.11 -6.32
C GLU A 56 9.63 31.53 -7.70
N SER A 57 9.04 32.73 -7.83
CA SER A 57 8.53 33.26 -9.10
C SER A 57 9.64 33.46 -10.14
N ASP A 58 10.78 34.02 -9.74
CA ASP A 58 11.96 34.20 -10.62
C ASP A 58 12.61 32.84 -10.97
N LEU A 59 12.79 31.94 -10.00
CA LEU A 59 13.37 30.61 -10.23
C LEU A 59 12.47 29.75 -11.14
N PHE A 60 11.16 29.74 -10.91
CA PHE A 60 10.18 29.04 -11.73
C PHE A 60 10.15 29.61 -13.16
N SER A 61 10.15 30.95 -13.31
CA SER A 61 10.18 31.60 -14.63
C SER A 61 11.44 31.26 -15.43
N ARG A 62 12.61 31.25 -14.78
CA ARG A 62 13.89 30.88 -15.41
C ARG A 62 13.94 29.41 -15.81
N LEU A 63 13.57 28.50 -14.90
CA LEU A 63 13.61 27.06 -15.18
C LEU A 63 12.54 26.62 -16.18
N THR A 64 11.40 27.31 -16.24
CA THR A 64 10.37 27.08 -17.27
C THR A 64 10.84 27.54 -18.64
N ARG A 65 11.46 28.73 -18.76
CA ARG A 65 12.03 29.24 -20.02
C ARG A 65 13.14 28.34 -20.57
N ASP A 66 13.84 27.62 -19.69
CA ASP A 66 14.92 26.69 -20.02
C ASP A 66 14.48 25.22 -20.27
N GLY A 67 13.18 24.91 -20.14
CA GLY A 67 12.67 23.52 -20.27
C GLY A 67 13.03 22.59 -19.11
N LYS A 68 13.42 23.13 -17.94
CA LYS A 68 14.01 22.39 -16.80
C LYS A 68 13.07 22.28 -15.60
N ILE A 69 11.75 22.21 -15.81
CA ILE A 69 10.75 22.11 -14.73
C ILE A 69 11.04 20.93 -13.76
N ARG A 70 11.52 19.78 -14.24
CA ARG A 70 11.92 18.64 -13.38
C ARG A 70 13.03 19.00 -12.38
N HIS A 71 13.86 20.00 -12.69
CA HIS A 71 14.92 20.49 -11.78
C HIS A 71 14.38 21.47 -10.73
N TYR A 72 13.25 22.14 -10.98
CA TYR A 72 12.56 22.97 -9.98
C TYR A 72 12.05 22.11 -8.83
N PHE A 73 11.32 21.02 -9.13
CA PHE A 73 10.82 20.10 -8.10
C PHE A 73 11.94 19.45 -7.28
N ASN A 74 13.07 19.09 -7.90
CA ASN A 74 14.24 18.59 -7.19
C ASN A 74 14.90 19.68 -6.29
N ALA A 75 14.85 20.95 -6.68
CA ALA A 75 15.31 22.06 -5.85
C ALA A 75 14.36 22.32 -4.67
N VAL A 76 13.04 22.26 -4.88
CA VAL A 76 12.03 22.34 -3.82
C VAL A 76 12.21 21.22 -2.79
N ALA A 77 12.39 19.97 -3.22
CA ALA A 77 12.68 18.84 -2.32
C ALA A 77 14.01 19.03 -1.55
N ALA A 78 15.02 19.64 -2.17
CA ALA A 78 16.27 19.98 -1.47
C ALA A 78 16.11 21.13 -0.44
N VAL A 79 15.14 22.02 -0.63
CA VAL A 79 14.76 23.07 0.33
C VAL A 79 13.92 22.49 1.48
N GLU A 80 12.97 21.59 1.18
CA GLU A 80 12.19 20.80 2.15
C GLU A 80 13.12 20.06 3.13
N MET A 81 14.16 19.39 2.63
CA MET A 81 15.18 18.72 3.45
C MET A 81 16.11 19.68 4.23
N LYS A 82 16.20 20.97 3.87
CA LYS A 82 17.11 21.95 4.49
C LYS A 82 16.41 22.86 5.51
N TYR A 83 15.10 23.09 5.36
CA TYR A 83 14.30 24.01 6.18
C TYR A 83 12.87 23.50 6.47
N PRO A 84 12.71 22.36 7.17
CA PRO A 84 11.39 21.72 7.36
C PRO A 84 10.35 22.58 8.08
N GLU A 85 10.76 23.48 8.98
CA GLU A 85 9.84 24.35 9.73
C GLU A 85 9.14 25.41 8.84
N LEU A 86 9.82 25.91 7.81
CA LEU A 86 9.22 26.83 6.83
C LEU A 86 8.20 26.09 5.94
N TYR A 87 8.47 24.83 5.61
CA TYR A 87 7.55 23.99 4.84
C TYR A 87 6.28 23.65 5.63
N GLN A 88 6.38 23.34 6.92
CA GLN A 88 5.20 23.15 7.78
C GLN A 88 4.32 24.41 7.88
N LEU A 89 4.93 25.60 7.90
CA LEU A 89 4.20 26.87 7.89
C LEU A 89 3.45 27.11 6.56
N HIS A 90 4.04 26.69 5.44
CA HIS A 90 3.43 26.72 4.11
C HIS A 90 2.25 25.72 4.02
N CYS A 91 2.45 24.45 4.38
CA CYS A 91 1.40 23.42 4.32
C CYS A 91 0.16 23.79 5.14
N LYS A 92 0.33 24.44 6.31
CA LYS A 92 -0.78 24.94 7.13
C LYS A 92 -1.61 26.05 6.48
N ARG A 93 -1.08 26.78 5.49
CA ARG A 93 -1.80 27.87 4.79
C ARG A 93 -2.34 27.44 3.42
N THR A 94 -1.54 26.76 2.61
CA THR A 94 -1.89 26.49 1.20
C THR A 94 -2.71 25.21 1.01
N VAL A 95 -2.41 24.16 1.78
CA VAL A 95 -3.00 22.81 1.55
C VAL A 95 -4.32 22.62 2.29
N GLY A 96 -4.49 23.24 3.46
CA GLY A 96 -5.70 23.13 4.28
C GLY A 96 -6.97 23.62 3.56
N HIS A 97 -6.91 24.76 2.88
CA HIS A 97 -8.05 25.33 2.15
C HIS A 97 -8.44 24.50 0.92
N HIS A 98 -7.48 24.14 0.07
CA HIS A 98 -7.79 23.39 -1.16
C HIS A 98 -8.33 21.99 -0.87
N ARG A 99 -7.95 21.36 0.24
CA ARG A 99 -8.41 20.01 0.59
C ARG A 99 -9.84 19.98 1.14
N SER A 100 -10.27 21.00 1.90
CA SER A 100 -11.67 21.11 2.33
C SER A 100 -12.58 21.44 1.14
N THR A 101 -12.21 22.43 0.32
CA THR A 101 -13.02 22.81 -0.86
C THR A 101 -13.19 21.65 -1.84
N LEU A 102 -12.15 20.82 -2.09
CA LEU A 102 -12.32 19.62 -2.92
C LEU A 102 -13.27 18.59 -2.28
N HIS A 103 -13.16 18.38 -0.97
CA HIS A 103 -14.03 17.46 -0.23
C HIS A 103 -15.49 17.94 -0.23
N ASP A 104 -15.73 19.23 -0.08
CA ASP A 104 -17.07 19.84 -0.09
C ASP A 104 -17.70 19.81 -1.49
N ILE A 105 -16.90 19.99 -2.56
CA ILE A 105 -17.34 19.80 -3.96
C ILE A 105 -17.68 18.33 -4.23
N ILE A 106 -16.83 17.39 -3.79
CA ILE A 106 -17.05 15.94 -3.98
C ILE A 106 -18.25 15.42 -3.18
N SER A 107 -18.52 16.00 -2.01
CA SER A 107 -19.67 15.64 -1.15
C SER A 107 -20.96 16.40 -1.49
N GLY A 108 -20.95 17.31 -2.47
CA GLY A 108 -22.14 17.99 -2.97
C GLY A 108 -22.70 19.06 -2.02
N ASN A 109 -21.85 19.69 -1.21
CA ASN A 109 -22.28 20.75 -0.29
C ASN A 109 -22.43 22.09 -1.03
N ILE A 110 -23.67 22.42 -1.42
CA ILE A 110 -23.97 23.48 -2.40
C ILE A 110 -23.59 24.88 -1.91
N SER A 111 -23.80 25.20 -0.64
CA SER A 111 -23.59 26.56 -0.09
C SER A 111 -22.12 27.03 -0.13
N SER A 112 -21.15 26.11 -0.03
CA SER A 112 -19.72 26.45 -0.14
C SER A 112 -19.28 26.73 -1.59
N ILE A 113 -20.03 26.25 -2.59
CA ILE A 113 -19.74 26.49 -4.01
C ILE A 113 -20.18 27.92 -4.40
N GLU A 114 -21.31 28.39 -3.89
CA GLU A 114 -21.80 29.76 -4.12
C GLU A 114 -20.85 30.81 -3.51
N GLU A 115 -20.37 30.62 -2.27
CA GLU A 115 -19.38 31.51 -1.65
C GLU A 115 -18.05 31.55 -2.43
N TRP A 116 -17.61 30.41 -3.00
CA TRP A 116 -16.34 30.32 -3.73
C TRP A 116 -16.40 30.99 -5.10
N ILE A 117 -17.52 30.87 -5.84
CA ILE A 117 -17.73 31.51 -7.15
C ILE A 117 -17.67 33.04 -7.08
N HIS A 118 -18.00 33.63 -5.93
CA HIS A 118 -17.96 35.07 -5.72
C HIS A 118 -16.57 35.65 -5.36
N GLN A 119 -15.55 34.81 -5.14
CA GLN A 119 -14.19 35.28 -4.85
C GLN A 119 -13.40 35.68 -6.12
N PRO A 120 -12.40 36.59 -6.02
CA PRO A 120 -11.61 37.05 -7.18
C PRO A 120 -10.91 35.93 -7.95
N GLU A 121 -10.48 34.87 -7.27
CA GLU A 121 -9.80 33.70 -7.82
C GLU A 121 -10.72 32.89 -8.75
N GLY A 122 -12.03 32.89 -8.50
CA GLY A 122 -13.04 32.21 -9.32
C GLY A 122 -13.16 32.75 -10.76
N LYS A 123 -12.50 33.88 -11.09
CA LYS A 123 -12.55 34.50 -12.42
C LYS A 123 -11.50 33.98 -13.41
N GLN A 124 -10.61 33.07 -13.02
CA GLN A 124 -9.65 32.43 -13.95
C GLN A 124 -10.20 31.13 -14.55
N TYR A 125 -11.23 31.26 -15.37
CA TYR A 125 -12.06 30.14 -15.84
C TYR A 125 -11.30 29.02 -16.60
N ASP A 126 -10.30 29.34 -17.42
CA ASP A 126 -9.69 28.33 -18.32
C ASP A 126 -8.88 27.24 -17.59
N LYS A 127 -8.09 27.61 -16.57
CA LYS A 127 -7.27 26.64 -15.80
C LYS A 127 -8.09 25.78 -14.83
N ILE A 128 -9.28 26.28 -14.46
CA ILE A 128 -10.24 25.56 -13.63
C ILE A 128 -11.05 24.58 -14.49
N TYR A 129 -11.40 24.98 -15.72
CA TYR A 129 -12.09 24.14 -16.71
C TYR A 129 -11.34 22.85 -17.02
N ASP A 130 -10.03 22.89 -17.30
CA ASP A 130 -9.26 21.67 -17.60
C ASP A 130 -9.17 20.70 -16.40
N LYS A 131 -9.05 21.23 -15.17
CA LYS A 131 -9.04 20.41 -13.94
C LYS A 131 -10.41 19.82 -13.60
N LEU A 132 -11.49 20.59 -13.77
CA LEU A 132 -12.86 20.08 -13.60
C LEU A 132 -13.21 19.04 -14.67
N LYS A 133 -12.82 19.27 -15.93
CA LYS A 133 -13.00 18.31 -17.03
C LYS A 133 -12.30 16.98 -16.74
N PHE A 134 -11.08 17.00 -16.21
CA PHE A 134 -10.34 15.80 -15.81
C PHE A 134 -11.00 15.05 -14.64
N HIS A 135 -11.55 15.76 -13.65
CA HIS A 135 -12.20 15.13 -12.49
C HIS A 135 -13.65 14.68 -12.75
N LEU A 136 -14.45 15.42 -13.52
CA LEU A 136 -15.84 15.08 -13.82
C LEU A 136 -15.96 13.83 -14.71
N LEU A 137 -15.02 13.62 -15.64
CA LEU A 137 -14.95 12.38 -16.44
C LEU A 137 -14.58 11.14 -15.61
N ARG A 138 -13.97 11.33 -14.43
CA ARG A 138 -13.53 10.23 -13.55
C ARG A 138 -14.62 9.73 -12.59
N TYR A 139 -15.71 10.49 -12.40
CA TYR A 139 -16.75 10.18 -11.40
C TYR A 139 -18.18 10.43 -11.91
N HIS A 140 -18.82 9.35 -12.40
CA HIS A 140 -20.25 9.20 -12.72
C HIS A 140 -20.88 10.09 -13.82
N THR A 141 -21.49 9.43 -14.81
CA THR A 141 -22.49 10.01 -15.73
C THR A 141 -23.62 10.69 -14.98
N ASP A 142 -24.17 10.06 -13.93
CA ASP A 142 -25.27 10.61 -13.12
C ASP A 142 -24.91 11.92 -12.40
N ALA A 143 -23.62 12.19 -12.16
CA ALA A 143 -23.17 13.47 -11.62
C ALA A 143 -23.20 14.56 -12.71
N CYS A 144 -22.74 14.22 -13.92
CA CYS A 144 -22.81 15.10 -15.09
C CYS A 144 -24.26 15.42 -15.47
N GLU A 145 -25.18 14.44 -15.44
CA GLU A 145 -26.61 14.65 -15.71
C GLU A 145 -27.27 15.56 -14.67
N ARG A 146 -27.00 15.37 -13.37
CA ARG A 146 -27.54 16.24 -12.31
C ARG A 146 -26.93 17.66 -12.36
N ILE A 147 -25.66 17.80 -12.72
CA ILE A 147 -25.05 19.12 -12.97
C ILE A 147 -25.67 19.78 -14.19
N LEU A 148 -25.98 19.04 -15.26
CA LEU A 148 -26.69 19.54 -16.44
C LEU A 148 -28.13 19.98 -16.13
N GLU A 149 -28.88 19.15 -15.40
CA GLU A 149 -30.25 19.46 -14.97
C GLU A 149 -30.28 20.67 -14.03
N HIS A 150 -29.35 20.75 -13.07
CA HIS A 150 -29.25 21.91 -12.18
C HIS A 150 -28.81 23.18 -12.93
N ALA A 151 -27.81 23.09 -13.82
CA ALA A 151 -27.37 24.20 -14.67
C ALA A 151 -28.51 24.69 -15.59
N GLN A 152 -29.31 23.80 -16.17
CA GLN A 152 -30.47 24.18 -16.98
C GLN A 152 -31.58 24.84 -16.16
N ASN A 153 -31.77 24.43 -14.90
CA ASN A 153 -32.78 25.02 -14.01
C ASN A 153 -32.35 26.35 -13.38
N VAL A 154 -31.06 26.57 -13.14
CA VAL A 154 -30.53 27.80 -12.52
C VAL A 154 -30.18 28.88 -13.55
N LEU A 155 -29.78 28.52 -14.78
CA LEU A 155 -29.12 29.43 -15.72
C LEU A 155 -30.03 29.89 -16.89
N ASN A 156 -31.03 30.71 -16.57
CA ASN A 156 -31.62 31.65 -17.55
C ASN A 156 -30.79 32.94 -17.72
N ASP A 157 -29.65 33.04 -17.04
CA ASP A 157 -28.75 34.20 -17.10
C ASP A 157 -27.77 34.09 -18.30
N PRO A 158 -27.76 35.08 -19.22
CA PRO A 158 -26.89 35.08 -20.40
C PRO A 158 -25.39 34.86 -20.13
N GLN A 159 -24.87 35.26 -18.97
CA GLN A 159 -23.43 35.17 -18.69
C GLN A 159 -22.92 33.73 -18.57
N TYR A 160 -23.81 32.75 -18.38
CA TYR A 160 -23.44 31.33 -18.24
C TYR A 160 -23.83 30.43 -19.43
N GLN A 161 -24.35 30.99 -20.54
CA GLN A 161 -24.69 30.20 -21.73
C GLN A 161 -23.50 29.43 -22.33
N GLY A 162 -22.27 29.93 -22.14
CA GLY A 162 -21.05 29.21 -22.54
C GLY A 162 -20.88 27.87 -21.82
N LEU A 163 -21.21 27.81 -20.53
CA LEU A 163 -21.13 26.61 -19.69
C LEU A 163 -22.21 25.59 -20.08
N VAL A 164 -23.45 26.05 -20.31
CA VAL A 164 -24.56 25.20 -20.78
C VAL A 164 -24.28 24.63 -22.17
N MET A 165 -23.68 25.41 -23.08
CA MET A 165 -23.23 24.92 -24.39
C MET A 165 -22.07 23.92 -24.29
N ALA A 166 -21.11 24.13 -23.39
CA ALA A 166 -20.00 23.19 -23.18
C ALA A 166 -20.49 21.85 -22.62
N ALA A 167 -21.35 21.87 -21.60
CA ALA A 167 -21.96 20.68 -21.03
C ALA A 167 -22.86 19.94 -22.04
N SER A 168 -23.64 20.67 -22.84
CA SER A 168 -24.47 20.10 -23.92
C SER A 168 -23.65 19.53 -25.09
N ARG A 169 -22.39 19.94 -25.27
CA ARG A 169 -21.46 19.32 -26.24
C ARG A 169 -20.90 18.02 -25.69
N LEU A 170 -20.45 18.02 -24.43
CA LEU A 170 -19.98 16.81 -23.73
C LEU A 170 -21.04 15.70 -23.67
N ALA A 171 -22.31 16.06 -23.43
CA ALA A 171 -23.43 15.11 -23.43
C ALA A 171 -23.86 14.63 -24.83
N LYS A 172 -23.34 15.22 -25.92
CA LYS A 172 -23.68 14.86 -27.31
C LYS A 172 -22.53 14.19 -28.06
N THR A 173 -21.33 14.18 -27.51
CA THR A 173 -20.24 13.33 -28.00
C THR A 173 -20.46 11.91 -27.51
N GLU A 174 -21.08 11.08 -28.36
CA GLU A 174 -20.88 9.63 -28.31
C GLU A 174 -19.38 9.39 -28.52
N CYS A 175 -18.65 9.09 -27.44
CA CYS A 175 -17.20 9.17 -27.43
C CYS A 175 -16.52 7.99 -28.14
N GLU A 176 -16.22 8.18 -29.43
CA GLU A 176 -14.89 7.83 -29.93
C GLU A 176 -13.86 8.80 -29.32
N PHE A 177 -13.48 8.59 -28.05
CA PHE A 177 -12.46 9.39 -27.39
C PHE A 177 -11.50 8.55 -26.54
N VAL A 178 -10.57 7.88 -27.22
CA VAL A 178 -9.26 7.63 -26.61
C VAL A 178 -8.53 8.99 -26.61
N PRO A 179 -8.02 9.49 -25.47
CA PRO A 179 -7.22 10.70 -25.47
C PRO A 179 -6.07 10.57 -26.46
N ALA A 180 -5.94 11.53 -27.38
CA ALA A 180 -4.79 11.64 -28.25
C ALA A 180 -3.59 12.14 -27.43
N LEU A 181 -3.07 11.29 -26.55
CA LEU A 181 -1.75 11.46 -25.96
C LEU A 181 -0.76 11.54 -27.11
N ASN A 182 -0.09 12.69 -27.24
CA ASN A 182 0.99 12.88 -28.19
C ASN A 182 2.14 11.96 -27.80
N PHE A 183 2.19 10.81 -28.46
CA PHE A 183 3.24 9.80 -28.28
C PHE A 183 4.63 10.36 -28.62
N GLU A 184 4.70 11.41 -29.46
CA GLU A 184 5.94 12.12 -29.82
C GLU A 184 6.55 12.92 -28.64
N ASP A 185 5.74 13.39 -27.67
CA ASP A 185 6.22 14.23 -26.55
C ASP A 185 6.99 13.42 -25.47
N TRP A 186 7.01 12.09 -25.57
CA TRP A 186 7.66 11.18 -24.61
C TRP A 186 9.08 10.74 -25.01
N LEU A 187 9.56 11.10 -26.20
CA LEU A 187 10.74 10.51 -26.84
C LEU A 187 11.99 11.41 -26.75
N LEU A 188 12.64 11.47 -25.57
CA LEU A 188 13.68 12.50 -25.30
C LEU A 188 15.08 12.00 -24.88
N GLU A 189 15.36 10.70 -24.79
CA GLU A 189 16.72 10.20 -24.55
C GLU A 189 17.23 9.28 -25.69
N ASP A 190 18.55 9.28 -25.94
CA ASP A 190 19.17 8.59 -27.11
C ASP A 190 18.96 7.06 -27.09
N ASP A 191 18.81 6.46 -25.89
CA ASP A 191 18.52 5.03 -25.73
C ASP A 191 17.09 4.70 -26.18
N ASP A 192 16.11 5.60 -25.97
CA ASP A 192 14.72 5.44 -26.43
C ASP A 192 14.69 5.24 -27.95
N LYS A 193 15.52 5.97 -28.68
CA LYS A 193 15.55 5.92 -30.16
C LYS A 193 15.86 4.52 -30.69
N PHE A 194 16.78 3.79 -30.07
CA PHE A 194 17.11 2.42 -30.49
C PHE A 194 15.93 1.45 -30.28
N TYR A 195 15.21 1.59 -29.17
CA TYR A 195 13.99 0.81 -28.94
C TYR A 195 12.86 1.25 -29.87
N MET A 196 12.72 2.54 -30.16
CA MET A 196 11.73 3.08 -31.08
C MET A 196 11.90 2.60 -32.53
N ASP A 197 13.14 2.48 -33.02
CA ASP A 197 13.40 1.90 -34.35
C ASP A 197 12.94 0.42 -34.40
N LYS A 198 13.18 -0.36 -33.33
CA LYS A 198 12.68 -1.75 -33.23
C LYS A 198 11.16 -1.82 -33.12
N PHE A 199 10.56 -0.98 -32.28
CA PHE A 199 9.10 -0.92 -32.12
C PHE A 199 8.41 -0.49 -33.41
N THR A 200 9.00 0.44 -34.18
CA THR A 200 8.48 0.84 -35.48
C THR A 200 8.52 -0.32 -36.46
N ALA A 201 9.66 -1.02 -36.57
CA ALA A 201 9.77 -2.20 -37.43
C ALA A 201 8.79 -3.33 -37.04
N PHE A 202 8.56 -3.54 -35.74
CA PHE A 202 7.59 -4.52 -35.24
C PHE A 202 6.13 -4.08 -35.47
N ALA A 203 5.82 -2.80 -35.30
CA ALA A 203 4.52 -2.22 -35.61
C ALA A 203 4.18 -2.36 -37.11
N ASP A 204 5.14 -2.09 -37.98
CA ASP A 204 5.03 -2.27 -39.43
C ASP A 204 4.76 -3.73 -39.82
N LYS A 205 5.53 -4.69 -39.26
CA LYS A 205 5.30 -6.14 -39.41
C LYS A 205 3.87 -6.54 -39.05
N LEU A 206 3.36 -6.03 -37.93
CA LEU A 206 2.00 -6.34 -37.46
C LEU A 206 0.90 -5.55 -38.19
N SER A 207 1.29 -4.48 -38.90
CA SER A 207 0.42 -3.49 -39.54
C SER A 207 -0.47 -2.73 -38.56
N VAL A 208 0.13 -2.25 -37.45
CA VAL A 208 -0.53 -1.46 -36.41
C VAL A 208 0.30 -0.20 -36.08
N PRO A 209 -0.28 0.85 -35.46
CA PRO A 209 0.49 1.98 -34.94
C PRO A 209 1.49 1.57 -33.84
N VAL A 210 2.65 2.23 -33.80
CA VAL A 210 3.74 1.94 -32.83
C VAL A 210 3.27 1.98 -31.36
N LYS A 211 2.36 2.90 -31.02
CA LYS A 211 1.72 3.00 -29.70
C LYS A 211 0.93 1.76 -29.24
N TYR A 212 0.66 0.79 -30.11
CA TYR A 212 -0.01 -0.48 -29.76
C TYR A 212 0.98 -1.63 -29.50
N VAL A 213 2.27 -1.41 -29.80
CA VAL A 213 3.35 -2.37 -29.53
C VAL A 213 4.45 -1.80 -28.63
N TYR A 214 4.42 -0.52 -28.29
CA TYR A 214 5.33 0.06 -27.30
C TYR A 214 5.21 -0.66 -25.95
N GLY A 215 6.34 -1.02 -25.31
CA GLY A 215 6.36 -1.87 -24.12
C GLY A 215 6.22 -3.37 -24.39
N MET A 216 6.27 -3.81 -25.65
CA MET A 216 6.28 -5.22 -26.02
C MET A 216 7.69 -5.67 -26.44
N GLU A 217 8.72 -5.24 -25.69
CA GLU A 217 10.15 -5.44 -26.01
C GLU A 217 10.46 -6.91 -26.31
N ASP A 218 9.96 -7.81 -25.49
CA ASP A 218 10.26 -9.24 -25.60
C ASP A 218 9.42 -9.93 -26.71
N TYR A 219 8.37 -9.28 -27.25
CA TYR A 219 7.64 -9.75 -28.45
C TYR A 219 8.31 -9.31 -29.77
N LEU A 220 9.36 -8.48 -29.76
CA LEU A 220 9.94 -7.85 -30.96
C LEU A 220 10.51 -8.84 -32.00
N GLU A 221 10.88 -10.05 -31.59
CA GLU A 221 11.42 -11.09 -32.49
C GLU A 221 10.33 -11.80 -33.32
N PHE A 222 9.07 -11.73 -32.89
CA PHE A 222 7.97 -12.45 -33.52
C PHE A 222 7.44 -11.73 -34.78
N ASP A 223 7.00 -12.52 -35.74
CA ASP A 223 6.14 -12.09 -36.85
C ASP A 223 4.67 -12.38 -36.54
N LYS A 224 3.75 -11.76 -37.30
CA LYS A 224 2.30 -11.78 -37.06
C LYS A 224 1.70 -13.19 -36.97
N GLU A 225 2.20 -14.10 -37.79
CA GLU A 225 1.80 -15.52 -37.85
C GLU A 225 2.37 -16.36 -36.71
N THR A 226 3.41 -15.86 -36.04
CA THR A 226 4.13 -16.55 -34.96
C THR A 226 3.83 -15.99 -33.57
N LEU A 227 3.08 -14.89 -33.47
CA LEU A 227 2.67 -14.32 -32.19
C LEU A 227 1.95 -15.40 -31.36
N PRO A 228 2.32 -15.57 -30.08
CA PRO A 228 1.70 -16.58 -29.22
C PRO A 228 0.24 -16.24 -28.83
N PHE A 229 -0.28 -15.08 -29.23
CA PHE A 229 -1.64 -14.60 -28.97
C PHE A 229 -2.27 -13.96 -30.22
N SER A 230 -3.60 -13.80 -30.20
CA SER A 230 -4.34 -13.11 -31.28
C SER A 230 -4.22 -11.59 -31.17
N LEU A 231 -3.61 -10.94 -32.16
CA LEU A 231 -3.49 -9.47 -32.20
C LEU A 231 -4.87 -8.75 -32.18
N ASP A 232 -5.89 -9.30 -32.83
CA ASP A 232 -7.26 -8.77 -32.77
C ASP A 232 -7.87 -8.86 -31.36
N CYS A 233 -7.54 -9.92 -30.62
CA CYS A 233 -7.94 -10.05 -29.21
C CYS A 233 -7.19 -9.05 -28.34
N GLN A 234 -5.85 -8.96 -28.50
CA GLN A 234 -5.00 -8.01 -27.77
C GLN A 234 -5.50 -6.58 -27.95
N LEU A 235 -5.80 -6.12 -29.16
CA LEU A 235 -6.29 -4.75 -29.40
C LEU A 235 -7.63 -4.48 -28.71
N LYS A 236 -8.57 -5.44 -28.72
CA LYS A 236 -9.86 -5.30 -28.03
C LYS A 236 -9.70 -5.27 -26.50
N ILE A 237 -8.83 -6.11 -25.96
CA ILE A 237 -8.50 -6.08 -24.52
C ILE A 237 -7.81 -4.76 -24.18
N ARG A 238 -6.87 -4.29 -25.00
CA ARG A 238 -6.16 -3.03 -24.84
C ARG A 238 -7.13 -1.85 -24.77
N ASP A 239 -8.09 -1.78 -25.68
CA ASP A 239 -9.06 -0.69 -25.68
C ASP A 239 -9.98 -0.75 -24.44
N PHE A 240 -10.34 -1.95 -23.96
CA PHE A 240 -11.04 -2.14 -22.68
C PHE A 240 -10.18 -1.72 -21.46
N LEU A 241 -8.89 -2.05 -21.45
CA LEU A 241 -7.97 -1.71 -20.34
C LEU A 241 -7.57 -0.22 -20.33
N SER A 242 -7.70 0.49 -21.45
CA SER A 242 -7.28 1.89 -21.61
C SER A 242 -8.04 2.91 -20.75
N TYR A 243 -9.15 2.49 -20.14
CA TYR A 243 -9.89 3.28 -19.17
C TYR A 243 -9.26 3.28 -17.76
N GLU A 244 -8.42 2.28 -17.44
CA GLU A 244 -7.80 2.12 -16.12
C GLU A 244 -6.26 2.29 -16.17
N ILE A 245 -5.61 1.99 -17.30
CA ILE A 245 -4.15 2.02 -17.44
C ILE A 245 -3.71 3.20 -18.32
N GLU A 246 -3.12 4.22 -17.69
CA GLU A 246 -2.62 5.42 -18.39
C GLU A 246 -1.27 5.17 -19.10
N ASP A 247 -0.38 4.34 -18.53
CA ASP A 247 0.93 4.04 -19.13
C ASP A 247 0.79 3.10 -20.34
N ILE A 248 1.26 3.54 -21.50
CA ILE A 248 1.09 2.81 -22.77
C ILE A 248 1.87 1.49 -22.78
N SER A 249 3.06 1.46 -22.18
CA SER A 249 3.89 0.24 -22.12
C SER A 249 3.25 -0.82 -21.22
N GLU A 250 2.78 -0.40 -20.06
CA GLU A 250 2.05 -1.25 -19.12
C GLU A 250 0.74 -1.74 -19.75
N LEU A 251 -0.04 -0.86 -20.38
CA LEU A 251 -1.30 -1.19 -21.07
C LEU A 251 -1.11 -2.26 -22.15
N ASN A 252 -0.11 -2.11 -23.03
CA ASN A 252 0.13 -3.07 -24.11
C ASN A 252 0.63 -4.43 -23.58
N ARG A 253 1.45 -4.46 -22.51
CA ARG A 253 1.85 -5.71 -21.83
C ARG A 253 0.66 -6.44 -21.23
N HIS A 254 -0.19 -5.72 -20.50
CA HIS A 254 -1.40 -6.27 -19.88
C HIS A 254 -2.36 -6.87 -20.90
N ALA A 255 -2.60 -6.14 -22.00
CA ALA A 255 -3.46 -6.60 -23.07
C ALA A 255 -2.91 -7.86 -23.77
N SER A 256 -1.60 -7.91 -24.01
CA SER A 256 -0.94 -9.05 -24.65
C SER A 256 -0.98 -10.30 -23.76
N PHE A 257 -0.67 -10.14 -22.47
CA PHE A 257 -0.72 -11.24 -21.51
C PHE A 257 -2.15 -11.75 -21.23
N ALA A 258 -3.14 -10.85 -21.13
CA ALA A 258 -4.53 -11.25 -21.06
C ALA A 258 -4.98 -11.97 -22.36
N SER A 259 -4.49 -11.54 -23.53
CA SER A 259 -4.75 -12.25 -24.79
C SER A 259 -4.08 -13.63 -24.86
N LEU A 260 -2.92 -13.83 -24.20
CA LEU A 260 -2.29 -15.15 -24.05
C LEU A 260 -3.13 -16.09 -23.18
N LEU A 261 -3.54 -15.60 -22.01
CA LEU A 261 -4.33 -16.39 -21.06
C LEU A 261 -5.69 -16.77 -21.62
N PHE A 262 -6.48 -15.78 -22.03
CA PHE A 262 -7.89 -16.01 -22.36
C PHE A 262 -8.12 -16.41 -23.82
N GLY A 263 -7.15 -16.18 -24.72
CA GLY A 263 -7.22 -16.50 -26.16
C GLY A 263 -8.18 -15.62 -26.97
N ASP A 264 -9.30 -15.19 -26.37
CA ASP A 264 -10.32 -14.35 -26.99
C ASP A 264 -10.93 -13.31 -26.02
N TYR A 265 -11.44 -12.21 -26.59
CA TYR A 265 -11.97 -11.06 -25.85
C TYR A 265 -13.24 -11.39 -25.05
N ARG A 266 -14.06 -12.35 -25.49
CA ARG A 266 -15.26 -12.77 -24.78
C ARG A 266 -14.89 -13.55 -23.52
N SER A 267 -13.87 -14.40 -23.60
CA SER A 267 -13.29 -15.09 -22.45
C SER A 267 -12.74 -14.09 -21.43
N PHE A 268 -11.93 -13.11 -21.86
CA PHE A 268 -11.43 -12.04 -20.98
C PHE A 268 -12.56 -11.22 -20.31
N THR A 269 -13.56 -10.75 -21.08
CA THR A 269 -14.68 -9.97 -20.51
C THR A 269 -15.56 -10.81 -19.58
N THR A 270 -15.74 -12.11 -19.85
CA THR A 270 -16.43 -13.04 -18.95
C THR A 270 -15.70 -13.18 -17.61
N TYR A 271 -14.36 -13.23 -17.63
CA TYR A 271 -13.56 -13.20 -16.41
C TYR A 271 -13.77 -11.90 -15.62
N CYS A 272 -13.67 -10.73 -16.27
CA CYS A 272 -13.86 -9.43 -15.61
C CYS A 272 -15.26 -9.26 -15.02
N GLN A 273 -16.31 -9.69 -15.73
CA GLN A 273 -17.69 -9.67 -15.25
C GLN A 273 -17.92 -10.59 -14.05
N ARG A 274 -17.23 -11.73 -14.01
CA ARG A 274 -17.35 -12.71 -12.91
C ARG A 274 -16.59 -12.29 -11.66
N TRP A 275 -15.49 -11.53 -11.81
CA TRP A 275 -14.60 -11.14 -10.71
C TRP A 275 -14.41 -9.60 -10.63
N PRO A 276 -15.49 -8.81 -10.49
CA PRO A 276 -15.45 -7.36 -10.70
C PRO A 276 -14.66 -6.58 -9.64
N ASN A 277 -14.55 -7.09 -8.41
CA ASN A 277 -13.83 -6.40 -7.33
C ASN A 277 -12.31 -6.45 -7.55
N PHE A 278 -11.82 -7.61 -8.02
CA PHE A 278 -10.39 -7.82 -8.27
C PHE A 278 -9.86 -6.80 -9.27
N PHE A 279 -10.57 -6.57 -10.36
CA PHE A 279 -10.15 -5.63 -11.41
C PHE A 279 -9.96 -4.18 -10.92
N ARG A 280 -10.61 -3.78 -9.81
CA ARG A 280 -10.55 -2.40 -9.28
C ARG A 280 -9.60 -2.21 -8.10
N GLU A 281 -9.66 -3.12 -7.13
CA GLU A 281 -8.91 -3.01 -5.87
C GLU A 281 -7.55 -3.71 -5.97
N GLU A 282 -7.45 -4.70 -6.85
CA GLU A 282 -6.31 -5.58 -7.01
C GLU A 282 -5.96 -5.70 -8.50
N LEU A 283 -5.38 -4.63 -9.04
CA LEU A 283 -4.53 -4.70 -10.24
C LEU A 283 -3.24 -5.51 -9.94
N TYR A 284 -3.40 -6.72 -9.39
CA TYR A 284 -2.39 -7.75 -9.14
C TYR A 284 -1.80 -8.29 -10.45
N PHE A 285 -2.54 -8.17 -11.55
CA PHE A 285 -1.96 -8.23 -12.89
C PHE A 285 -0.72 -7.30 -12.95
N HIS A 286 -0.81 -6.04 -12.52
CA HIS A 286 0.31 -5.10 -12.62
C HIS A 286 1.50 -5.43 -11.72
N HIS A 287 1.28 -6.01 -10.53
CA HIS A 287 2.39 -6.34 -9.63
C HIS A 287 3.09 -7.65 -10.03
N ASN A 288 2.34 -8.72 -10.30
CA ASN A 288 2.96 -10.00 -10.68
C ASN A 288 3.61 -9.92 -12.07
N LEU A 289 3.03 -9.16 -13.02
CA LEU A 289 3.61 -9.01 -14.36
C LEU A 289 4.91 -8.20 -14.39
N LYS A 290 5.26 -7.43 -13.35
CA LYS A 290 6.50 -6.64 -13.31
C LYS A 290 7.76 -7.48 -13.12
N ASN A 291 7.64 -8.70 -12.57
CA ASN A 291 8.76 -9.60 -12.31
C ASN A 291 8.86 -10.76 -13.32
N GLN A 292 7.87 -10.91 -14.20
CA GLN A 292 7.74 -12.03 -15.14
C GLN A 292 8.56 -11.81 -16.42
N ASN A 293 9.85 -12.12 -16.39
CA ASN A 293 10.71 -12.16 -17.58
C ASN A 293 10.40 -13.34 -18.55
N HIS A 294 9.25 -13.99 -18.40
CA HIS A 294 8.97 -15.33 -18.94
C HIS A 294 7.66 -15.46 -19.75
N PHE A 295 7.08 -14.36 -20.26
CA PHE A 295 5.84 -14.37 -21.05
C PHE A 295 5.86 -15.17 -22.37
N TYR A 296 7.02 -15.73 -22.72
CA TYR A 296 7.36 -16.32 -24.01
C TYR A 296 7.74 -17.78 -23.94
N ASP A 297 7.81 -18.35 -22.73
CA ASP A 297 8.13 -19.75 -22.60
C ASP A 297 6.98 -20.58 -23.19
N GLN A 298 7.22 -21.12 -24.38
CA GLN A 298 6.24 -21.86 -25.18
C GLN A 298 5.82 -23.17 -24.51
N ASN A 299 6.51 -23.59 -23.45
CA ASN A 299 6.11 -24.72 -22.60
C ASN A 299 4.91 -24.36 -21.70
N ILE A 300 4.74 -23.07 -21.36
CA ILE A 300 3.64 -22.59 -20.51
C ILE A 300 2.30 -22.69 -21.24
N ASN A 301 1.40 -23.52 -20.71
CA ASN A 301 0.05 -23.67 -21.24
C ASN A 301 -0.89 -22.54 -20.76
N TYR A 302 -0.64 -21.30 -21.24
CA TYR A 302 -1.41 -20.11 -20.86
C TYR A 302 -2.92 -20.27 -21.02
N ARG A 303 -3.37 -21.05 -22.01
CA ARG A 303 -4.80 -21.34 -22.23
C ARG A 303 -5.43 -22.12 -21.06
N GLN A 304 -4.72 -23.08 -20.48
CA GLN A 304 -5.20 -23.80 -19.29
C GLN A 304 -5.16 -22.93 -18.03
N TRP A 305 -4.23 -21.98 -17.97
CA TRP A 305 -4.24 -20.91 -16.97
C TRP A 305 -5.44 -19.97 -17.12
N GLY A 306 -5.81 -19.57 -18.34
CA GLY A 306 -7.04 -18.83 -18.62
C GLY A 306 -8.31 -19.58 -18.23
N GLU A 307 -8.43 -20.87 -18.60
CA GLU A 307 -9.52 -21.74 -18.14
C GLU A 307 -9.62 -21.80 -16.60
N THR A 308 -8.46 -21.85 -15.94
CA THR A 308 -8.33 -21.89 -14.47
C THR A 308 -8.72 -20.58 -13.80
N LEU A 309 -8.29 -19.44 -14.34
CA LEU A 309 -8.66 -18.09 -13.89
C LEU A 309 -10.16 -17.84 -14.08
N LEU A 310 -10.71 -18.20 -15.24
CA LEU A 310 -12.14 -18.14 -15.54
C LEU A 310 -12.98 -18.93 -14.55
N LYS A 311 -12.53 -20.16 -14.21
CA LYS A 311 -13.30 -21.09 -13.40
C LYS A 311 -13.22 -20.79 -11.90
N PHE A 312 -12.00 -20.56 -11.39
CA PHE A 312 -11.73 -20.50 -9.96
C PHE A 312 -11.51 -19.09 -9.44
N GLY A 313 -11.00 -18.18 -10.27
CA GLY A 313 -10.84 -16.77 -9.95
C GLY A 313 -9.40 -16.27 -9.92
N PRO A 314 -9.22 -14.98 -9.58
CA PRO A 314 -7.95 -14.26 -9.65
C PRO A 314 -6.83 -14.84 -8.82
N GLN A 315 -7.14 -15.51 -7.71
CA GLN A 315 -6.18 -16.17 -6.83
C GLN A 315 -5.34 -17.24 -7.53
N MET A 316 -5.68 -17.62 -8.76
CA MET A 316 -4.88 -18.51 -9.58
C MET A 316 -3.67 -17.82 -10.23
N LEU A 317 -3.60 -16.49 -10.28
CA LEU A 317 -2.42 -15.74 -10.73
C LEU A 317 -1.22 -15.97 -9.81
N TYR A 318 -1.44 -16.13 -8.50
CA TYR A 318 -0.40 -16.51 -7.55
C TYR A 318 0.26 -17.86 -7.92
N TYR A 319 -0.56 -18.84 -8.29
CA TYR A 319 -0.08 -20.16 -8.65
C TYR A 319 0.61 -20.19 -10.02
N LEU A 320 0.16 -19.35 -10.96
CA LEU A 320 0.82 -19.11 -12.24
C LEU A 320 2.20 -18.45 -12.05
N ASP A 321 2.31 -17.50 -11.13
CA ASP A 321 3.56 -16.81 -10.83
C ASP A 321 4.60 -17.76 -10.23
N LEU A 322 4.20 -18.57 -9.23
CA LEU A 322 5.09 -19.55 -8.60
C LEU A 322 5.60 -20.64 -9.55
N PHE A 323 4.75 -21.13 -10.46
CA PHE A 323 5.11 -22.24 -11.33
C PHE A 323 4.26 -22.24 -12.61
N PRO A 324 4.71 -21.55 -13.67
CA PRO A 324 3.91 -21.43 -14.88
C PRO A 324 3.96 -22.71 -15.76
N ASP A 325 5.10 -23.42 -15.79
CA ASP A 325 5.33 -24.63 -16.61
C ASP A 325 4.91 -25.93 -15.90
N ILE A 326 3.64 -26.03 -15.54
CA ILE A 326 3.08 -27.25 -14.92
C ILE A 326 2.75 -28.37 -15.93
N GLY A 327 3.09 -28.18 -17.22
CA GLY A 327 2.63 -29.05 -18.30
C GLY A 327 1.11 -29.08 -18.45
N GLU A 328 0.53 -30.28 -18.50
CA GLU A 328 -0.93 -30.46 -18.62
C GLU A 328 -1.63 -30.48 -17.25
N MET A 329 -2.53 -29.52 -17.03
CA MET A 329 -3.37 -29.46 -15.84
C MET A 329 -4.27 -30.70 -15.72
N PRO A 330 -4.33 -31.37 -14.55
CA PRO A 330 -5.14 -32.56 -14.36
C PRO A 330 -6.61 -32.26 -14.53
N ARG A 331 -7.29 -33.04 -15.37
CA ARG A 331 -8.73 -32.89 -15.63
C ARG A 331 -9.57 -33.91 -14.85
N LEU A 332 -10.82 -33.54 -14.59
CA LEU A 332 -11.90 -34.41 -14.14
C LEU A 332 -12.41 -35.26 -15.32
N LYS A 333 -13.24 -36.28 -15.04
CA LYS A 333 -13.90 -37.06 -16.09
C LYS A 333 -14.80 -36.23 -17.01
N SER A 334 -15.22 -35.04 -16.58
CA SER A 334 -15.96 -34.05 -17.37
C SER A 334 -15.09 -33.24 -18.34
N GLY A 335 -13.75 -33.41 -18.32
CA GLY A 335 -12.80 -32.58 -19.07
C GLY A 335 -12.47 -31.25 -18.38
N GLU A 336 -13.15 -30.89 -17.29
CA GLU A 336 -12.85 -29.68 -16.52
C GLU A 336 -11.57 -29.82 -15.69
N ILE A 337 -10.88 -28.70 -15.44
CA ILE A 337 -9.68 -28.67 -14.58
C ILE A 337 -10.02 -29.06 -13.13
N ASN A 338 -9.17 -29.91 -12.54
CA ASN A 338 -9.26 -30.43 -11.18
C ASN A 338 -8.33 -29.63 -10.25
N LEU A 339 -8.85 -28.54 -9.68
CA LEU A 339 -8.09 -27.62 -8.82
C LEU A 339 -7.29 -28.33 -7.71
N LYS A 340 -7.85 -29.37 -7.05
CA LYS A 340 -7.15 -30.09 -5.98
C LYS A 340 -5.90 -30.80 -6.50
N LYS A 341 -5.99 -31.44 -7.66
CA LYS A 341 -4.83 -32.10 -8.30
C LYS A 341 -3.85 -31.10 -8.89
N THR A 342 -4.33 -30.02 -9.50
CA THR A 342 -3.48 -28.93 -10.02
C THR A 342 -2.64 -28.31 -8.90
N LYS A 343 -3.28 -27.91 -7.78
CA LYS A 343 -2.55 -27.42 -6.59
C LYS A 343 -1.60 -28.47 -6.00
N GLY A 344 -1.97 -29.76 -6.06
CA GLY A 344 -1.10 -30.87 -5.67
C GLY A 344 0.20 -30.89 -6.47
N GLN A 345 0.11 -30.99 -7.80
CA GLN A 345 1.28 -31.00 -8.68
C GLN A 345 2.16 -29.74 -8.55
N ILE A 346 1.54 -28.57 -8.41
CA ILE A 346 2.30 -27.32 -8.22
C ILE A 346 3.10 -27.39 -6.92
N TYR A 347 2.49 -27.89 -5.84
CA TYR A 347 3.19 -28.07 -4.57
C TYR A 347 4.25 -29.18 -4.63
N ASP A 348 3.99 -30.28 -5.33
CA ASP A 348 4.95 -31.37 -5.53
C ASP A 348 6.19 -30.88 -6.29
N TYR A 349 6.02 -30.04 -7.32
CA TYR A 349 7.13 -29.39 -8.02
C TYR A 349 7.85 -28.36 -7.14
N LEU A 350 7.10 -27.57 -6.37
CA LEU A 350 7.65 -26.59 -5.44
C LEU A 350 8.59 -27.28 -4.43
N LEU A 351 8.19 -28.44 -3.91
CA LEU A 351 9.03 -29.28 -3.05
C LEU A 351 10.21 -29.90 -3.80
N ALA A 352 10.03 -30.36 -5.04
CA ALA A 352 11.12 -30.93 -5.85
C ALA A 352 12.20 -29.91 -6.24
N THR A 353 11.85 -28.62 -6.28
CA THR A 353 12.78 -27.50 -6.53
C THR A 353 13.30 -26.82 -5.26
N THR A 354 12.73 -27.14 -4.09
CA THR A 354 13.22 -26.65 -2.79
C THR A 354 14.60 -27.27 -2.49
N PRO A 355 15.62 -26.47 -2.13
CA PRO A 355 16.94 -27.01 -1.75
C PRO A 355 16.85 -28.01 -0.59
N PRO A 356 17.67 -29.10 -0.56
CA PRO A 356 17.61 -30.11 0.50
C PRO A 356 17.78 -29.53 1.92
N GLU A 357 18.57 -28.47 2.07
CA GLU A 357 18.75 -27.72 3.32
C GLU A 357 17.47 -27.01 3.80
N ASP A 358 16.58 -26.63 2.89
CA ASP A 358 15.30 -25.96 3.19
C ASP A 358 14.17 -26.96 3.49
N ALA A 359 14.41 -28.28 3.37
CA ALA A 359 13.41 -29.31 3.64
C ALA A 359 12.87 -29.27 5.08
N ILE A 360 13.64 -28.75 6.04
CA ILE A 360 13.21 -28.51 7.42
C ILE A 360 12.12 -27.43 7.54
N PHE A 361 11.97 -26.58 6.52
CA PHE A 361 10.94 -25.54 6.43
C PHE A 361 9.79 -25.93 5.49
N SER A 362 9.62 -27.23 5.21
CA SER A 362 8.55 -27.73 4.33
C SER A 362 7.15 -27.42 4.84
N ASP A 363 6.92 -27.43 6.15
CA ASP A 363 5.62 -27.02 6.74
C ASP A 363 5.37 -25.51 6.59
N LEU A 364 6.40 -24.66 6.72
CA LEU A 364 6.29 -23.24 6.39
C LEU A 364 6.01 -23.04 4.88
N ARG A 365 6.68 -23.79 4.01
CA ARG A 365 6.46 -23.74 2.55
C ARG A 365 5.02 -24.15 2.22
N ARG A 366 4.50 -25.18 2.89
CA ARG A 366 3.10 -25.62 2.81
C ARG A 366 2.14 -24.51 3.22
N PHE A 367 2.40 -23.90 4.38
CA PHE A 367 1.60 -22.82 4.92
C PHE A 367 1.56 -21.61 3.96
N CYS A 368 2.70 -21.19 3.42
CA CYS A 368 2.76 -20.11 2.44
C CYS A 368 1.97 -20.44 1.16
N PHE A 369 2.12 -21.67 0.65
CA PHE A 369 1.40 -22.13 -0.55
C PHE A 369 -0.13 -22.19 -0.39
N ASP A 370 -0.60 -22.71 0.75
CA ASP A 370 -2.03 -22.81 1.04
C ASP A 370 -2.67 -21.44 1.30
N ASN A 371 -1.93 -20.50 1.92
CA ASN A 371 -2.38 -19.14 2.22
C ASN A 371 -2.09 -18.11 1.11
N GLN A 372 -1.45 -18.52 0.01
CA GLN A 372 -1.05 -17.62 -1.10
C GLN A 372 -0.17 -16.47 -0.61
N LEU A 373 0.99 -16.84 -0.06
CA LEU A 373 2.07 -15.94 0.33
C LEU A 373 3.23 -16.13 -0.64
N ASP A 374 3.77 -15.03 -1.17
CA ASP A 374 4.84 -15.02 -2.18
C ASP A 374 6.15 -15.64 -1.67
N ASN A 375 7.11 -15.80 -2.59
CA ASN A 375 8.41 -16.38 -2.24
C ASN A 375 9.21 -15.48 -1.28
N GLU A 376 9.06 -14.15 -1.37
CA GLU A 376 9.70 -13.21 -0.42
C GLU A 376 9.19 -13.48 1.00
N SER A 377 7.86 -13.53 1.20
CA SER A 377 7.18 -13.88 2.45
C SER A 377 7.72 -15.17 3.05
N TYR A 378 7.87 -16.23 2.24
CA TYR A 378 8.48 -17.49 2.68
C TYR A 378 9.94 -17.30 3.12
N GLU A 379 10.77 -16.63 2.32
CA GLU A 379 12.20 -16.42 2.62
C GLU A 379 12.41 -15.58 3.89
N GLY A 380 11.57 -14.56 4.14
CA GLY A 380 11.65 -13.77 5.36
C GLY A 380 11.22 -14.54 6.61
N ALA A 381 10.14 -15.34 6.53
CA ALA A 381 9.73 -16.20 7.64
C ALA A 381 10.78 -17.30 7.91
N LYS A 382 11.37 -17.88 6.86
CA LYS A 382 12.49 -18.82 6.94
C LYS A 382 13.72 -18.19 7.60
N TYR A 383 14.07 -16.97 7.19
CA TYR A 383 15.14 -16.19 7.80
C TYR A 383 14.89 -15.98 9.30
N LEU A 384 13.71 -15.51 9.69
CA LEU A 384 13.36 -15.29 11.10
C LEU A 384 13.42 -16.59 11.91
N LEU A 385 12.83 -17.70 11.44
CA LEU A 385 12.95 -19.01 12.09
C LEU A 385 14.42 -19.42 12.29
N SER A 386 15.27 -19.23 11.28
CA SER A 386 16.70 -19.57 11.35
C SER A 386 17.49 -18.73 12.37
N LYS A 387 17.03 -17.50 12.65
CA LYS A 387 17.65 -16.60 13.65
C LYS A 387 17.12 -16.85 15.06
N CYS A 388 15.82 -17.05 15.20
CA CYS A 388 15.16 -17.11 16.51
C CYS A 388 15.36 -18.44 17.25
N ALA A 389 15.77 -19.51 16.56
CA ALA A 389 16.06 -20.81 17.17
C ALA A 389 17.12 -20.80 18.30
N ASN A 390 17.88 -19.71 18.45
CA ASN A 390 18.91 -19.53 19.50
C ASN A 390 18.76 -18.20 20.27
N LEU A 391 17.64 -17.49 20.16
CA LEU A 391 17.46 -16.27 20.94
C LEU A 391 17.36 -16.62 22.43
N PRO A 392 18.05 -15.89 23.32
CA PRO A 392 17.90 -16.09 24.75
C PRO A 392 16.46 -15.81 25.14
N ASN A 393 15.92 -16.53 26.14
CA ASN A 393 14.72 -16.06 26.83
C ASN A 393 15.07 -14.70 27.44
N THR A 394 14.51 -13.64 26.86
CA THR A 394 14.48 -12.31 27.45
C THR A 394 13.71 -12.40 28.77
N SER A 395 14.10 -11.59 29.76
CA SER A 395 13.43 -11.57 31.07
C SER A 395 12.08 -10.84 31.05
N VAL A 396 11.72 -10.27 29.90
CA VAL A 396 10.49 -9.52 29.69
C VAL A 396 9.73 -10.25 28.57
N GLU A 397 8.69 -10.99 28.96
CA GLU A 397 7.76 -11.64 28.03
C GLU A 397 6.36 -11.02 28.22
N ILE A 398 5.54 -11.01 27.17
CA ILE A 398 4.09 -10.78 27.34
C ILE A 398 3.40 -12.10 27.76
N PRO A 399 2.32 -12.04 28.56
CA PRO A 399 1.72 -13.24 29.15
C PRO A 399 0.90 -14.04 28.13
N GLU A 400 1.18 -15.34 27.96
CA GLU A 400 0.36 -16.22 27.14
C GLU A 400 -1.04 -16.43 27.77
N ILE A 401 -1.96 -15.52 27.42
CA ILE A 401 -3.35 -15.51 27.85
C ILE A 401 -4.25 -16.01 26.72
N SER A 402 -5.18 -16.90 27.08
CA SER A 402 -6.33 -17.28 26.26
C SER A 402 -7.62 -17.11 27.06
N VAL A 403 -8.61 -16.51 26.40
CA VAL A 403 -9.96 -16.25 26.90
C VAL A 403 -10.95 -16.98 26.00
N ASP A 404 -11.77 -17.85 26.59
CA ASP A 404 -12.87 -18.50 25.87
C ASP A 404 -13.97 -17.48 25.55
N GLY A 405 -14.53 -17.57 24.35
CA GLY A 405 -15.59 -16.70 23.87
C GLY A 405 -16.87 -16.72 24.67
N GLU A 406 -17.15 -17.75 25.48
CA GLU A 406 -18.23 -17.71 26.47
C GLU A 406 -18.09 -16.51 27.42
N ASN A 407 -16.86 -16.13 27.82
CA ASN A 407 -16.60 -15.02 28.75
C ASN A 407 -16.84 -13.64 28.12
N PHE A 408 -16.80 -13.53 26.79
CA PHE A 408 -17.08 -12.28 26.06
C PHE A 408 -18.36 -12.29 25.22
N GLY A 409 -19.20 -13.32 25.37
CA GLY A 409 -20.53 -13.42 24.74
C GLY A 409 -20.54 -13.96 23.31
N MET A 410 -19.50 -14.70 22.90
CA MET A 410 -19.40 -15.40 21.61
C MET A 410 -18.96 -16.87 21.81
N PRO A 411 -19.85 -17.77 22.25
CA PRO A 411 -19.51 -19.18 22.50
C PRO A 411 -18.82 -19.86 21.31
N GLY A 412 -17.75 -20.59 21.59
CA GLY A 412 -16.92 -21.28 20.59
C GLY A 412 -15.91 -20.42 19.84
N TYR A 413 -15.87 -19.10 20.08
CA TYR A 413 -14.75 -18.24 19.68
C TYR A 413 -13.65 -18.30 20.74
N ASN A 414 -12.45 -17.83 20.42
CA ASN A 414 -11.35 -17.72 21.38
C ASN A 414 -10.54 -16.46 21.12
N PHE A 415 -10.11 -15.77 22.17
CA PHE A 415 -9.12 -14.70 22.08
C PHE A 415 -7.82 -15.15 22.74
N LYS A 416 -6.75 -15.29 21.98
CA LYS A 416 -5.47 -15.90 22.43
C LYS A 416 -4.26 -15.24 21.78
N MET A 417 -3.13 -15.29 22.45
CA MET A 417 -1.83 -15.05 21.81
C MET A 417 -1.55 -16.15 20.76
N LEU A 418 -0.95 -15.78 19.62
CA LEU A 418 -0.37 -16.74 18.69
C LEU A 418 0.95 -17.30 19.26
N SER A 419 1.11 -18.62 19.23
CA SER A 419 2.37 -19.27 19.58
C SER A 419 3.48 -18.90 18.59
N TYR A 420 4.73 -18.86 19.05
CA TYR A 420 5.92 -18.72 18.21
C TYR A 420 6.15 -19.90 17.25
N GLU A 421 5.47 -21.02 17.47
CA GLU A 421 5.41 -22.17 16.56
C GLU A 421 4.32 -22.03 15.48
N ASP A 422 3.42 -21.05 15.61
CA ASP A 422 2.32 -20.81 14.69
C ASP A 422 2.73 -19.82 13.59
N TYR A 423 2.93 -20.32 12.36
CA TYR A 423 3.34 -19.49 11.22
C TYR A 423 2.40 -18.32 10.89
N ARG A 424 1.18 -18.28 11.44
CA ARG A 424 0.28 -17.11 11.34
C ARG A 424 0.88 -15.86 11.99
N VAL A 425 1.81 -16.00 12.95
CA VAL A 425 2.51 -14.89 13.61
C VAL A 425 3.27 -13.99 12.64
N PHE A 426 3.73 -14.54 11.51
CA PHE A 426 4.44 -13.80 10.47
C PHE A 426 3.53 -12.99 9.53
N PHE A 427 2.23 -13.30 9.53
CA PHE A 427 1.28 -12.78 8.53
C PHE A 427 -0.12 -12.45 9.08
N PRO A 428 -0.30 -11.89 10.30
CA PRO A 428 -1.64 -11.65 10.86
C PRO A 428 -2.50 -10.75 9.95
N GLY A 429 -1.89 -9.73 9.34
CA GLY A 429 -2.50 -8.86 8.33
C GLY A 429 -2.97 -9.54 7.05
N LYS A 430 -2.48 -10.76 6.71
CA LYS A 430 -3.05 -11.56 5.61
C LYS A 430 -4.46 -12.05 5.92
N PHE A 431 -4.77 -12.32 7.19
CA PHE A 431 -6.07 -12.84 7.63
C PHE A 431 -7.08 -11.73 7.90
N THR A 432 -6.62 -10.56 8.35
CA THR A 432 -7.45 -9.40 8.69
C THR A 432 -7.46 -8.30 7.62
N GLY A 433 -6.64 -8.40 6.57
CA GLY A 433 -6.56 -7.40 5.52
C GLY A 433 -5.85 -6.10 5.93
N CYS A 434 -4.86 -6.18 6.84
CA CYS A 434 -4.02 -5.04 7.25
C CYS A 434 -2.55 -5.20 6.80
N CYS A 435 -1.74 -4.19 7.10
CA CYS A 435 -0.31 -4.11 6.72
C CYS A 435 0.64 -4.94 7.59
N GLU A 436 0.16 -5.57 8.65
CA GLU A 436 0.99 -6.28 9.63
C GLU A 436 1.31 -7.71 9.16
N LYS A 437 2.25 -7.79 8.22
CA LYS A 437 2.79 -9.03 7.67
C LYS A 437 4.20 -8.74 7.17
N LEU A 438 5.03 -9.78 7.03
CA LEU A 438 6.34 -9.62 6.40
C LEU A 438 6.22 -9.00 4.99
N TYR A 439 7.22 -8.21 4.61
CA TYR A 439 7.33 -7.47 3.34
C TYR A 439 6.27 -6.39 3.05
N ASP A 440 5.36 -6.10 3.99
CA ASP A 440 4.47 -4.94 3.90
C ASP A 440 4.94 -3.80 4.84
N HIS A 441 4.21 -2.68 4.85
CA HIS A 441 4.55 -1.43 5.53
C HIS A 441 4.78 -1.61 7.04
N CYS A 442 4.02 -2.53 7.67
CA CYS A 442 4.03 -2.73 9.11
C CYS A 442 4.81 -4.02 9.50
N ARG A 443 5.71 -4.51 8.64
CA ARG A 443 6.56 -5.69 8.93
C ARG A 443 7.38 -5.58 10.23
N ASN A 444 7.64 -4.37 10.73
CA ASN A 444 8.42 -4.16 11.95
C ASN A 444 7.69 -4.68 13.18
N SER A 445 6.35 -4.58 13.27
CA SER A 445 5.60 -5.18 14.39
C SER A 445 5.71 -6.70 14.40
N VAL A 446 5.75 -7.31 13.22
CA VAL A 446 5.96 -8.76 13.03
C VAL A 446 7.37 -9.20 13.44
N ILE A 447 8.40 -8.47 13.01
CA ILE A 447 9.78 -8.78 13.38
C ILE A 447 9.99 -8.59 14.89
N HIS A 448 9.50 -7.48 15.46
CA HIS A 448 9.56 -7.23 16.90
C HIS A 448 8.86 -8.35 17.68
N SER A 449 7.62 -8.69 17.31
CA SER A 449 6.86 -9.80 17.88
C SER A 449 7.67 -11.09 17.90
N TYR A 450 8.29 -11.46 16.79
CA TYR A 450 8.96 -12.74 16.67
C TYR A 450 10.35 -12.81 17.32
N MET A 451 11.02 -11.67 17.52
CA MET A 451 12.39 -11.63 18.04
C MET A 451 12.52 -11.28 19.52
N THR A 452 11.64 -10.45 20.11
CA THR A 452 11.88 -9.93 21.47
C THR A 452 11.14 -10.67 22.58
N ARG A 453 10.03 -11.36 22.26
CA ARG A 453 9.02 -11.88 23.21
C ARG A 453 8.32 -10.84 24.11
N GLU A 454 8.85 -9.63 24.16
CA GLU A 454 8.24 -8.42 24.72
C GLU A 454 7.01 -7.96 23.93
N SER A 455 6.77 -8.55 22.75
CA SER A 455 5.55 -8.36 22.00
C SER A 455 5.10 -9.61 21.25
N GLY A 456 3.88 -9.59 20.75
CA GLY A 456 3.26 -10.66 19.99
C GLY A 456 1.91 -10.23 19.43
N PHE A 457 1.19 -11.19 18.84
CA PHE A 457 -0.16 -10.95 18.32
C PHE A 457 -1.19 -11.73 19.11
N TYR A 458 -2.18 -11.03 19.65
CA TYR A 458 -3.41 -11.66 20.12
C TYR A 458 -4.42 -11.68 18.98
N VAL A 459 -5.05 -12.82 18.78
CA VAL A 459 -6.02 -13.07 17.72
C VAL A 459 -7.36 -13.47 18.30
N LEU A 460 -8.42 -12.95 17.69
CA LEU A 460 -9.77 -13.47 17.84
C LEU A 460 -9.99 -14.52 16.75
N THR A 461 -10.15 -15.77 17.14
CA THR A 461 -10.45 -16.89 16.22
C THR A 461 -11.91 -17.32 16.30
N ASP A 462 -12.48 -17.68 15.15
CA ASP A 462 -13.81 -18.31 15.08
C ASP A 462 -13.76 -19.81 15.44
N PRO A 463 -14.92 -20.51 15.55
CA PRO A 463 -14.97 -21.94 15.90
C PRO A 463 -14.29 -22.89 14.89
N SER A 464 -13.78 -22.38 13.77
CA SER A 464 -12.96 -23.12 12.80
C SER A 464 -11.47 -22.73 12.86
N ASP A 465 -11.05 -22.11 13.97
CA ASP A 465 -9.71 -21.54 14.23
C ASP A 465 -9.25 -20.50 13.19
N ARG A 466 -10.19 -19.84 12.48
CA ARG A 466 -9.84 -18.77 11.53
C ARG A 466 -9.72 -17.45 12.28
N ILE A 467 -8.60 -16.76 12.10
CA ILE A 467 -8.41 -15.38 12.61
C ILE A 467 -9.44 -14.47 11.93
N ILE A 468 -10.20 -13.72 12.74
CA ILE A 468 -11.18 -12.72 12.26
C ILE A 468 -10.85 -11.29 12.72
N ALA A 469 -10.05 -11.16 13.77
CA ALA A 469 -9.40 -9.92 14.18
C ALA A 469 -8.07 -10.24 14.87
N HIS A 470 -7.16 -9.28 14.91
CA HIS A 470 -5.95 -9.36 15.72
C HIS A 470 -5.57 -8.00 16.30
N SER A 471 -4.66 -8.01 17.27
CA SER A 471 -3.94 -6.82 17.73
C SER A 471 -2.48 -7.19 17.93
N TRP A 472 -1.57 -6.37 17.41
CA TRP A 472 -0.20 -6.35 17.95
C TRP A 472 -0.25 -5.88 19.39
N THR A 473 0.54 -6.50 20.26
CA THR A 473 0.55 -6.21 21.69
C THR A 473 1.97 -6.29 22.21
N TRP A 474 2.41 -5.29 22.97
CA TRP A 474 3.73 -5.28 23.61
C TRP A 474 3.64 -4.88 25.08
N ARG A 475 4.67 -5.24 25.85
CA ARG A 475 4.88 -4.73 27.20
C ARG A 475 5.80 -3.51 27.14
N SER A 476 5.40 -2.45 27.82
CA SER A 476 6.23 -1.26 28.04
C SER A 476 7.11 -1.42 29.28
N ASN A 477 8.17 -0.61 29.37
CA ASN A 477 9.09 -0.58 30.51
C ASN A 477 8.39 -0.20 31.83
N GLU A 478 7.28 0.53 31.76
CA GLU A 478 6.44 0.96 32.89
C GLU A 478 5.44 -0.12 33.35
N GLY A 479 5.48 -1.33 32.77
CA GLY A 479 4.56 -2.41 33.11
C GLY A 479 3.14 -2.21 32.57
N TYR A 480 2.97 -1.46 31.49
CA TYR A 480 1.72 -1.45 30.72
C TYR A 480 1.75 -2.52 29.62
N LEU A 481 0.65 -3.26 29.48
CA LEU A 481 0.41 -4.13 28.32
C LEU A 481 -0.39 -3.36 27.27
N VAL A 482 0.26 -2.96 26.18
CA VAL A 482 -0.28 -2.08 25.16
C VAL A 482 -0.72 -2.89 23.94
N PHE A 483 -1.99 -2.81 23.60
CA PHE A 483 -2.61 -3.29 22.36
C PHE A 483 -2.63 -2.12 21.36
N ASP A 484 -1.94 -2.21 20.22
CA ASP A 484 -1.84 -1.09 19.26
C ASP A 484 -3.22 -0.67 18.71
N GLY A 485 -4.10 -1.65 18.57
CA GLY A 485 -5.45 -1.51 18.03
C GLY A 485 -5.93 -2.84 17.48
N PHE A 486 -7.25 -3.01 17.37
CA PHE A 486 -7.80 -4.22 16.74
C PHE A 486 -7.97 -4.01 15.24
N GLU A 487 -7.24 -4.80 14.45
CA GLU A 487 -7.35 -4.88 13.00
C GLU A 487 -8.28 -6.04 12.61
N ALA A 488 -9.19 -5.80 11.66
CA ALA A 488 -10.17 -6.77 11.17
C ALA A 488 -10.54 -6.47 9.71
N PRO A 489 -11.05 -7.45 8.94
CA PRO A 489 -11.45 -7.22 7.55
C PRO A 489 -12.46 -6.07 7.44
N GLN A 490 -12.25 -5.19 6.46
CA GLN A 490 -13.14 -4.06 6.25
C GLN A 490 -14.59 -4.53 6.05
N ASN A 491 -15.50 -3.97 6.83
CA ASN A 491 -16.93 -4.34 6.91
C ASN A 491 -17.24 -5.66 7.66
N ASP A 492 -16.32 -6.27 8.40
CA ASP A 492 -16.68 -7.39 9.29
C ASP A 492 -17.51 -6.93 10.50
N ARG A 493 -18.84 -6.91 10.30
CA ARG A 493 -19.83 -6.51 11.31
C ARG A 493 -19.84 -7.37 12.58
N ARG A 494 -19.08 -8.47 12.64
CA ARG A 494 -18.91 -9.27 13.86
C ARG A 494 -17.99 -8.56 14.85
N VAL A 495 -16.97 -7.87 14.36
CA VAL A 495 -15.97 -7.18 15.18
C VAL A 495 -16.47 -5.76 15.49
N THR A 496 -17.02 -5.59 16.69
CA THR A 496 -17.59 -4.31 17.14
C THR A 496 -16.83 -3.77 18.35
N ASN A 497 -16.86 -2.44 18.55
CA ASN A 497 -16.31 -1.80 19.76
C ASN A 497 -16.96 -2.28 21.07
N LYS A 498 -18.15 -2.90 21.02
CA LYS A 498 -18.75 -3.60 22.16
C LYS A 498 -18.08 -4.95 22.40
N LEU A 499 -17.86 -5.74 21.34
CA LEU A 499 -17.17 -7.02 21.43
C LEU A 499 -15.72 -6.84 21.93
N ILE A 500 -14.98 -5.88 21.37
CA ILE A 500 -13.60 -5.59 21.78
C ILE A 500 -13.53 -5.28 23.27
N ARG A 501 -14.49 -4.54 23.81
CA ARG A 501 -14.60 -4.34 25.26
C ARG A 501 -14.86 -5.61 26.03
N ASN A 502 -15.86 -6.40 25.66
CA ASN A 502 -16.12 -7.67 26.33
C ASN A 502 -14.87 -8.58 26.35
N ILE A 503 -14.09 -8.58 25.27
CA ILE A 503 -12.81 -9.28 25.17
C ILE A 503 -11.79 -8.70 26.17
N LEU A 504 -11.58 -7.39 26.18
CA LEU A 504 -10.63 -6.72 27.08
C LEU A 504 -11.03 -6.79 28.56
N ASP A 505 -12.33 -6.76 28.88
CA ASP A 505 -12.84 -6.92 30.24
C ASP A 505 -12.56 -8.36 30.74
N ALA A 506 -12.89 -9.38 29.94
CA ALA A 506 -12.59 -10.78 30.25
C ALA A 506 -11.07 -11.08 30.25
N PHE A 507 -10.29 -10.38 29.44
CA PHE A 507 -8.82 -10.44 29.45
C PHE A 507 -8.25 -9.84 30.74
N CYS A 508 -8.73 -8.67 31.16
CA CYS A 508 -8.35 -8.06 32.43
C CYS A 508 -8.67 -8.97 33.62
N GLU A 509 -9.85 -9.59 33.64
CA GLU A 509 -10.21 -10.59 34.65
C GLU A 509 -9.22 -11.77 34.64
N LYS A 510 -8.91 -12.30 33.45
CA LYS A 510 -7.97 -13.42 33.29
C LYS A 510 -6.54 -13.08 33.73
N LEU A 511 -6.10 -11.84 33.52
CA LEU A 511 -4.80 -11.32 33.91
C LEU A 511 -4.64 -11.21 35.44
N THR A 512 -5.74 -11.19 36.22
CA THR A 512 -5.67 -11.24 37.70
C THR A 512 -5.39 -12.63 38.28
N ASP A 513 -5.34 -13.68 37.46
CA ASP A 513 -4.96 -15.03 37.89
C ASP A 513 -3.52 -15.00 38.46
N PRO A 514 -3.25 -15.54 39.66
CA PRO A 514 -1.93 -15.49 40.29
C PRO A 514 -0.78 -16.05 39.44
N ARG A 515 -1.08 -16.87 38.42
CA ARG A 515 -0.11 -17.38 37.45
C ARG A 515 0.48 -16.30 36.53
N TYR A 516 -0.14 -15.11 36.47
CA TYR A 516 0.35 -13.96 35.72
C TYR A 516 0.94 -12.85 36.61
N ALA A 517 1.04 -13.05 37.94
CA ALA A 517 1.55 -12.05 38.87
C ALA A 517 2.98 -11.60 38.55
N ASP A 518 3.85 -12.55 38.18
CA ASP A 518 5.27 -12.32 37.89
C ASP A 518 5.50 -11.51 36.58
N PHE A 519 4.45 -11.28 35.78
CA PHE A 519 4.51 -10.40 34.61
C PHE A 519 4.44 -8.91 34.97
N ASP A 520 4.11 -8.54 36.22
CA ASP A 520 4.18 -7.16 36.73
C ASP A 520 3.50 -6.14 35.77
N ILE A 521 2.24 -6.44 35.42
CA ILE A 521 1.41 -5.62 34.53
C ILE A 521 0.40 -4.82 35.37
N PHE A 522 0.51 -3.49 35.34
CA PHE A 522 -0.31 -2.58 36.15
C PHE A 522 -1.54 -2.03 35.43
N ALA A 523 -1.48 -1.93 34.09
CA ALA A 523 -2.59 -1.47 33.28
C ALA A 523 -2.55 -2.08 31.87
N LEU A 524 -3.73 -2.18 31.26
CA LEU A 524 -3.89 -2.49 29.85
C LEU A 524 -4.11 -1.18 29.08
N VAL A 525 -3.49 -1.02 27.92
CA VAL A 525 -3.65 0.17 27.07
C VAL A 525 -4.17 -0.28 25.71
N LEU A 526 -5.12 0.46 25.14
CA LEU A 526 -5.62 0.25 23.79
C LEU A 526 -5.35 1.51 22.95
N GLY A 527 -4.52 1.35 21.92
CA GLY A 527 -4.31 2.35 20.88
C GLY A 527 -5.47 2.45 19.89
N GLU A 528 -5.41 3.46 19.03
CA GLU A 528 -6.42 3.74 18.03
C GLU A 528 -6.12 3.02 16.71
N SER A 529 -7.00 2.09 16.30
CA SER A 529 -6.83 1.36 15.04
C SER A 529 -6.82 2.29 13.83
N GLY A 530 -5.88 2.05 12.91
CA GLY A 530 -5.75 2.84 11.69
C GLY A 530 -6.94 2.67 10.73
N LYS A 531 -7.67 1.55 10.83
CA LYS A 531 -8.75 1.17 9.91
C LYS A 531 -10.20 1.40 10.41
N GLY A 532 -10.38 2.19 11.47
CA GLY A 532 -11.68 2.82 11.77
C GLY A 532 -12.52 2.15 12.86
N LEU A 533 -11.99 1.18 13.61
CA LEU A 533 -12.53 0.82 14.92
C LEU A 533 -12.05 1.89 15.92
N ARG A 534 -12.69 3.05 15.85
CA ARG A 534 -12.40 4.23 16.67
C ARG A 534 -12.96 4.05 18.09
N PRO A 535 -12.12 4.08 19.15
CA PRO A 535 -12.60 3.97 20.52
C PRO A 535 -13.58 5.10 20.87
N HIS A 536 -13.26 6.33 20.45
CA HIS A 536 -13.94 7.55 20.84
C HIS A 536 -15.42 7.66 20.39
N ASP A 537 -15.84 6.99 19.31
CA ASP A 537 -17.22 7.10 18.78
C ASP A 537 -18.25 6.20 19.48
N SER A 538 -17.80 5.34 20.41
CA SER A 538 -18.72 4.47 21.14
C SER A 538 -18.34 4.25 22.61
N LEU A 539 -17.37 5.03 23.12
CA LEU A 539 -16.96 5.26 24.51
C LEU A 539 -17.98 5.98 25.43
N PRO A 540 -19.05 5.38 26.02
CA PRO A 540 -19.53 5.90 27.29
C PRO A 540 -18.37 5.80 28.29
N LYS A 541 -18.16 6.89 29.02
CA LYS A 541 -17.03 7.08 29.92
C LYS A 541 -16.98 5.96 30.96
N LEU A 542 -16.00 5.07 30.84
CA LEU A 542 -15.57 4.24 31.96
C LEU A 542 -14.91 5.18 32.97
N GLU A 543 -15.39 5.18 34.21
CA GLU A 543 -15.05 6.21 35.22
C GLU A 543 -13.57 6.21 35.63
N ASN A 544 -12.78 5.22 35.18
CA ASN A 544 -11.36 5.04 35.47
C ASN A 544 -10.43 5.08 34.23
N ILE A 545 -10.91 5.40 33.02
CA ILE A 545 -10.03 5.56 31.86
C ILE A 545 -9.31 6.91 31.91
N THR A 546 -7.98 6.88 31.82
CA THR A 546 -7.15 8.06 31.54
C THR A 546 -6.65 7.97 30.10
N THR A 547 -6.87 9.01 29.29
CA THR A 547 -6.24 9.14 27.97
C THR A 547 -4.86 9.76 28.16
N ILE A 548 -3.84 9.21 27.50
CA ILE A 548 -2.49 9.79 27.46
C ILE A 548 -2.09 9.93 25.99
N GLU A 549 -1.56 11.10 25.64
CA GLU A 549 -0.91 11.37 24.36
C GLU A 549 0.61 11.19 24.53
N GLY A 550 1.25 10.44 23.63
CA GLY A 550 2.69 10.14 23.70
C GLY A 550 3.20 9.56 22.39
N ASN A 551 4.52 9.60 22.17
CA ASN A 551 5.13 9.08 20.95
C ASN A 551 5.66 7.66 21.19
N ILE A 552 5.42 6.72 20.27
CA ILE A 552 5.70 5.29 20.51
C ILE A 552 7.20 5.00 20.74
N SER A 553 8.08 5.84 20.18
CA SER A 553 9.54 5.80 20.39
C SER A 553 9.97 5.89 21.85
N ASP A 554 9.15 6.53 22.68
CA ASP A 554 9.53 6.88 24.06
C ASP A 554 9.33 5.69 25.03
N TRP A 555 8.80 4.56 24.52
CA TRP A 555 8.34 3.41 25.30
C TRP A 555 9.21 2.16 25.11
N TYR A 556 10.24 2.22 24.25
CA TYR A 556 11.20 1.13 23.98
C TYR A 556 12.51 1.29 24.76
N SER A 557 13.20 0.18 25.03
CA SER A 557 14.56 0.25 25.57
C SER A 557 15.56 0.76 24.50
N PRO A 558 16.72 1.32 24.91
CA PRO A 558 17.79 1.67 23.98
C PRO A 558 18.36 0.47 23.20
N GLU A 559 18.37 -0.73 23.79
CA GLU A 559 18.76 -1.97 23.13
C GLU A 559 17.75 -2.39 22.03
N ASP A 560 16.45 -2.31 22.29
CA ASP A 560 15.41 -2.63 21.29
C ASP A 560 15.38 -1.59 20.18
N ALA A 561 15.55 -0.32 20.53
CA ALA A 561 15.77 0.76 19.56
C ALA A 561 17.05 0.56 18.73
N GLN A 562 18.04 -0.21 19.21
CA GLN A 562 19.19 -0.62 18.39
C GLN A 562 18.87 -1.82 17.50
N ILE A 563 18.15 -2.84 17.99
CA ILE A 563 17.73 -4.00 17.18
C ILE A 563 16.79 -3.57 16.06
N LEU A 564 15.82 -2.71 16.37
CA LEU A 564 14.97 -2.03 15.39
C LEU A 564 15.81 -1.07 14.54
N GLY A 565 16.73 -0.32 15.14
CA GLY A 565 17.70 0.58 14.49
C GLY A 565 18.54 -0.06 13.38
N GLU A 566 18.98 -1.31 13.57
CA GLU A 566 19.71 -2.10 12.56
C GLU A 566 18.81 -2.57 11.40
N ILE A 567 17.48 -2.43 11.54
CA ILE A 567 16.43 -2.76 10.56
C ILE A 567 15.77 -1.47 9.98
N GLU A 568 16.09 -0.29 10.53
CA GLU A 568 15.23 0.88 10.45
C GLU A 568 15.52 1.92 9.36
N GLY A 569 14.42 2.53 8.92
CA GLY A 569 14.39 3.86 8.32
C GLY A 569 12.99 4.48 8.27
N TYR A 570 12.03 3.98 9.06
CA TYR A 570 10.60 4.14 8.76
C TYR A 570 9.62 4.32 9.94
N LEU A 571 10.02 4.26 11.22
CA LEU A 571 9.09 4.50 12.33
C LEU A 571 8.93 6.02 12.59
N GLY A 572 7.87 6.59 12.03
CA GLY A 572 7.55 8.02 12.13
C GLY A 572 6.07 8.28 12.38
N TYR A 573 5.47 7.57 13.34
CA TYR A 573 4.03 7.59 13.62
C TYR A 573 3.74 8.16 15.01
N SER A 574 2.74 9.04 15.10
CA SER A 574 2.12 9.47 16.36
C SER A 574 0.75 8.81 16.50
N SER A 575 0.49 8.16 17.63
CA SER A 575 -0.77 7.46 17.93
C SER A 575 -1.39 7.94 19.26
N SER A 576 -2.71 7.81 19.37
CA SER A 576 -3.49 8.14 20.56
C SER A 576 -3.86 6.86 21.33
N PHE A 577 -3.89 6.91 22.67
CA PHE A 577 -4.03 5.72 23.51
C PHE A 577 -5.06 5.89 24.66
N SER A 578 -5.81 4.82 24.94
CA SER A 578 -6.79 4.71 26.04
C SER A 578 -6.31 3.73 27.11
N ILE A 579 -6.19 4.17 28.37
CA ILE A 579 -5.66 3.32 29.46
C ILE A 579 -6.78 2.73 30.32
N PHE A 580 -6.80 1.41 30.45
CA PHE A 580 -7.60 0.61 31.38
C PHE A 580 -6.74 0.26 32.60
N ARG A 581 -6.95 0.98 33.72
CA ARG A 581 -6.30 0.62 34.98
C ARG A 581 -6.95 -0.62 35.59
N LEU A 582 -6.14 -1.59 36.01
CA LEU A 582 -6.60 -2.70 36.83
C LEU A 582 -7.11 -2.14 38.18
N ASN A 583 -8.19 -2.71 38.70
CA ASN A 583 -8.93 -2.13 39.84
C ASN A 583 -8.04 -2.08 41.11
N PRO A 584 -7.85 -0.92 41.77
CA PRO A 584 -7.02 -0.79 42.97
C PRO A 584 -7.38 -1.75 44.12
N SER A 585 -8.62 -2.25 44.20
CA SER A 585 -9.00 -3.25 45.21
C SER A 585 -8.31 -4.61 45.02
N TYR A 586 -7.67 -4.87 43.88
CA TYR A 586 -6.88 -6.07 43.63
C TYR A 586 -5.41 -5.89 43.99
N ALA A 587 -4.85 -4.69 43.76
CA ALA A 587 -3.51 -4.32 44.26
C ALA A 587 -3.43 -4.40 45.80
N ALA A 588 -4.55 -4.18 46.50
CA ALA A 588 -4.65 -4.36 47.96
C ALA A 588 -4.74 -5.83 48.44
N ASN A 589 -4.93 -6.80 47.54
CA ASN A 589 -4.99 -8.24 47.86
C ASN A 589 -3.71 -9.00 47.46
N MET A 590 -2.85 -8.39 46.64
CA MET A 590 -1.45 -8.80 46.55
C MET A 590 -0.71 -8.13 47.70
N ASP A 591 -0.03 -8.93 48.55
CA ASP A 591 0.71 -8.45 49.73
C ASP A 591 2.06 -7.79 49.34
N LEU A 592 2.03 -7.04 48.23
CA LEU A 592 3.13 -6.29 47.61
C LEU A 592 3.04 -4.82 48.00
N ALA A 593 2.88 -4.54 49.29
CA ALA A 593 3.11 -3.22 49.86
C ALA A 593 4.63 -2.92 49.92
N GLY A 594 5.27 -2.91 48.75
CA GLY A 594 6.56 -2.25 48.56
C GLY A 594 6.41 -0.74 48.84
N PRO A 595 7.46 -0.06 49.32
CA PRO A 595 7.38 1.38 49.55
C PRO A 595 7.06 2.10 48.25
N GLU A 596 6.19 3.11 48.32
CA GLU A 596 5.82 3.94 47.16
C GLU A 596 7.09 4.42 46.42
N PRO A 597 7.14 4.33 45.08
CA PRO A 597 8.26 4.86 44.33
C PRO A 597 8.33 6.37 44.57
N LYS A 598 9.38 6.79 45.28
CA LYS A 598 9.60 8.22 45.55
C LYS A 598 9.65 9.00 44.24
N PRO A 599 9.11 10.23 44.20
CA PRO A 599 9.28 11.11 43.05
C PRO A 599 10.77 11.34 42.78
N PRO A 600 11.20 11.46 41.51
CA PRO A 600 12.62 11.67 41.18
C PRO A 600 13.07 13.04 41.69
N GLY A 601 13.68 13.06 42.89
CA GLY A 601 14.08 14.28 43.58
C GLY A 601 14.25 14.20 45.11
N GLU A 602 13.94 13.08 45.78
CA GLU A 602 14.06 12.92 47.25
C GLU A 602 14.76 11.64 47.77
#